data_AF-A0A7C5HQI4-F1
#
_entry.id   AF-A0A7C5HQI4-F1
#
_cell.length_a   1.000
_cell.length_b   1.000
_cell.length_c   1.000
_cell.angle_alpha   90.00
_cell.angle_beta   90.00
_cell.angle_gamma   90.00
#
_symmetry.space_group_name_H-M   'P 1'
#
loop_
_entity.id
_entity.type
_entity.pdbx_description
1 polymer ?
#
loop_
_entity_poly.entity_id
_entity_poly.type
_entity_poly.pdbx_seq_one_letter_code
_entity_poly.pdbx_strand_id
1 'polypeptide(L)' 'HESQVVEKQKYGSLIFKAEIAGTEEIKFWILRWGKDAVVLKPDSLREEIRKEAEGILNNLDP' A
#
# COMPACT_ATOMS: atom_id res chain seq x y z
N HIS A 1 11.37 13.60 -2.80
CA HIS A 1 10.09 14.06 -2.22
C HIS A 1 10.36 14.66 -0.86
N GLU A 2 10.09 15.95 -0.67
CA GLU A 2 10.43 16.68 0.57
C GLU A 2 9.55 16.32 1.78
N SER A 3 8.42 15.64 1.57
CA SER A 3 7.46 15.23 2.62
C SER A 3 7.57 13.78 3.07
N GLN A 4 8.54 13.01 2.54
CA GLN A 4 8.69 11.60 2.88
C GLN A 4 9.24 11.44 4.30
N VAL A 5 8.54 10.66 5.12
CA VAL A 5 8.95 10.26 6.46
C VAL A 5 9.03 8.74 6.51
N VAL A 6 10.17 8.23 6.99
CA VAL A 6 10.38 6.79 7.24
C VAL A 6 10.74 6.62 8.70
N GLU A 7 9.87 5.98 9.46
CA GLU A 7 10.05 5.69 10.87
C GLU A 7 10.30 4.20 11.06
N LYS A 8 11.54 3.84 11.44
CA LYS A 8 11.86 2.45 11.78
C LYS A 8 11.15 2.06 13.06
N GLN A 9 10.48 0.92 13.03
CA GLN A 9 9.79 0.34 14.17
C GLN A 9 10.66 -0.74 14.82
N LYS A 10 10.25 -1.18 16.03
CA LYS A 10 10.87 -2.33 16.68
C LYS A 10 10.70 -3.57 15.79
N TYR A 11 11.68 -4.48 15.86
CA TYR A 11 11.65 -5.76 15.15
C TYR A 11 11.69 -5.66 13.61
N GLY A 12 12.16 -4.53 13.06
CA GLY A 12 12.55 -4.43 11.65
C GLY A 12 11.47 -3.97 10.68
N SER A 13 10.25 -3.67 11.14
CA SER A 13 9.24 -3.00 10.32
C SER A 13 9.53 -1.50 10.20
N LEU A 14 8.84 -0.81 9.29
CA LEU A 14 8.89 0.64 9.16
C LEU A 14 7.50 1.20 8.88
N ILE A 15 7.26 2.44 9.31
CA ILE A 15 6.12 3.25 8.87
C ILE A 15 6.65 4.19 7.79
N PHE A 16 6.05 4.09 6.60
CA PHE A 16 6.28 5.02 5.50
C PHE A 16 5.10 5.99 5.41
N LYS A 17 5.40 7.28 5.37
CA LYS A 17 4.42 8.35 5.16
C LYS A 17 4.94 9.31 4.09
N ALA A 18 4.08 9.68 3.15
CA ALA A 18 4.40 10.67 2.12
C ALA A 18 3.14 11.43 1.72
N GLU A 19 3.32 12.67 1.29
CA GLU A 19 2.31 13.41 0.54
C GLU A 19 2.59 13.21 -0.95
N ILE A 20 1.61 12.71 -1.68
CA ILE A 20 1.72 12.30 -3.09
C ILE A 20 0.57 12.89 -3.88
N ALA A 21 0.80 13.18 -5.16
CA ALA A 21 -0.21 13.82 -6.02
C ALA A 21 -1.39 12.91 -6.37
N GLY A 22 -1.24 11.58 -6.21
CA GLY A 22 -2.26 10.58 -6.48
C GLY A 22 -1.82 9.20 -6.01
N THR A 23 -2.75 8.24 -5.97
CA THR A 23 -2.52 6.91 -5.37
C THR A 23 -1.93 5.88 -6.32
N GLU A 24 -1.90 6.12 -7.63
CA GLU A 24 -1.48 5.11 -8.62
C GLU A 24 -0.07 4.53 -8.38
N GLU A 25 0.92 5.40 -8.15
CA GLU A 25 2.29 4.96 -7.92
C GLU A 25 2.43 4.14 -6.62
N ILE A 26 1.85 4.62 -5.52
CA ILE A 26 1.95 3.93 -4.23
C ILE A 26 1.19 2.60 -4.26
N LYS A 27 0.08 2.51 -5.02
CA LYS A 27 -0.64 1.24 -5.22
C LYS A 27 0.25 0.20 -5.88
N PHE A 28 0.99 0.58 -6.92
CA PHE A 28 1.93 -0.32 -7.59
C PHE A 28 2.98 -0.87 -6.62
N TRP A 29 3.51 -0.03 -5.72
CA TRP A 29 4.48 -0.48 -4.71
C TRP A 29 3.86 -1.43 -3.70
N ILE A 30 2.68 -1.09 -3.16
CA ILE A 30 1.95 -1.92 -2.19
C ILE A 30 1.67 -3.30 -2.78
N LEU A 31 1.15 -3.37 -4.01
CA LEU A 31 0.85 -4.64 -4.68
C LEU A 31 2.12 -5.46 -4.95
N ARG A 32 3.23 -4.81 -5.33
CA ARG A 32 4.52 -5.48 -5.52
C ARG A 32 5.09 -6.08 -4.23
N TRP A 33 4.88 -5.41 -3.09
CA TRP A 33 5.26 -5.95 -1.77
C TRP A 33 4.27 -7.00 -1.26
N GLY A 34 3.04 -7.00 -1.78
CA GLY A 34 2.01 -7.97 -1.43
C GLY A 34 1.68 -7.94 0.07
N LYS A 35 1.63 -9.12 0.69
CA LYS A 35 1.21 -9.29 2.09
C LYS A 35 2.08 -8.55 3.12
N ASP A 36 3.30 -8.14 2.74
CA ASP A 36 4.24 -7.48 3.65
C ASP A 36 3.99 -5.96 3.75
N ALA A 37 3.09 -5.41 2.91
CA ALA A 37 2.66 -4.02 2.97
C ALA A 37 1.27 -3.88 3.64
N VAL A 38 1.14 -2.93 4.55
CA VAL A 38 -0.11 -2.64 5.26
C VAL A 38 -0.47 -1.15 5.11
N VAL A 39 -1.62 -0.87 4.50
CA VAL A 39 -2.13 0.51 4.34
C VAL A 39 -2.81 0.98 5.63
N LEU A 40 -2.10 1.82 6.39
CA LEU A 40 -2.62 2.38 7.63
C LEU A 40 -3.69 3.45 7.37
N LYS A 41 -3.42 4.42 6.48
CA LYS A 41 -4.33 5.50 6.04
C LYS A 41 -3.89 6.02 4.66
N PRO A 42 -4.76 6.74 3.93
CA PRO A 42 -6.19 6.95 4.19
C PRO A 42 -7.01 5.67 3.94
N ASP A 43 -8.25 5.64 4.43
CA ASP A 43 -9.13 4.47 4.25
C ASP A 43 -9.49 4.27 2.76
N SER A 44 -9.57 5.34 1.96
CA SER A 44 -9.80 5.26 0.51
C SER A 44 -8.74 4.42 -0.21
N LEU A 45 -7.45 4.64 0.10
CA LEU A 45 -6.36 3.85 -0.47
C LEU A 45 -6.45 2.37 -0.05
N ARG A 46 -6.90 2.10 1.19
CA ARG A 46 -7.12 0.72 1.65
C ARG A 46 -8.22 0.02 0.84
N GLU A 47 -9.30 0.73 0.52
CA GLU A 47 -10.38 0.21 -0.32
C GLU A 47 -9.92 -0.03 -1.75
N GLU A 48 -9.10 0.86 -2.33
CA GLU A 48 -8.52 0.67 -3.65
C GLU A 48 -7.67 -0.62 -3.71
N ILE A 49 -6.77 -0.82 -2.74
CA ILE A 49 -5.94 -2.04 -2.68
C ILE A 49 -6.78 -3.30 -2.46
N ARG A 50 -7.86 -3.22 -1.66
CA ARG A 50 -8.76 -4.35 -1.47
C ARG A 50 -9.38 -4.77 -2.80
N LYS A 51 -9.89 -3.83 -3.59
CA LYS A 51 -10.51 -4.11 -4.90
C LYS A 51 -9.53 -4.76 -5.87
N GLU A 52 -8.28 -4.27 -5.91
CA GLU A 52 -7.22 -4.87 -6.73
C GLU A 52 -6.93 -6.32 -6.31
N ALA A 53 -6.80 -6.56 -4.99
CA ALA A 53 -6.57 -7.90 -4.46
C ALA A 53 -7.75 -8.87 -4.71
N GLU A 54 -8.99 -8.40 -4.56
CA GLU A 54 -10.19 -9.15 -4.91
C GLU A 54 -10.23 -9.47 -6.42
N GLY A 55 -9.88 -8.51 -7.28
CA GLY A 55 -9.77 -8.74 -8.72
C GLY A 55 -8.74 -9.80 -9.07
N ILE A 56 -7.60 -9.82 -8.38
CA ILE A 56 -6.60 -10.89 -8.52
C ILE A 56 -7.19 -12.24 -8.12
N LEU A 57 -7.85 -12.33 -6.95
CA LEU A 57 -8.46 -13.58 -6.48
C LEU A 57 -9.52 -14.10 -7.46
N ASN A 58 -10.38 -13.22 -7.95
CA ASN A 58 -11.42 -13.58 -8.93
C ASN A 58 -10.82 -14.12 -10.25
N ASN A 59 -9.63 -13.67 -10.64
CA ASN A 59 -8.94 -14.19 -11.83
C ASN A 59 -8.32 -15.57 -11.60
N LEU A 60 -8.15 -16.02 -10.35
CA LEU A 60 -7.59 -17.34 -10.03
C LEU A 60 -8.66 -18.44 -10.07
N ASP A 61 -9.92 -18.08 -9.84
CA ASP A 61 -11.08 -18.99 -9.84
C ASP A 61 -12.11 -18.57 -10.91
N PRO A 62 -11.83 -18.80 -12.21
CA PRO A 62 -12.67 -18.36 -13.32
C PRO A 62 -14.02 -19.10 -13.43
#